data_AF-A0A530BFF8-F1
#
_entry.id   AF-A0A530BFF8-F1
#
_cell.length_a   1.000
_cell.length_b   1.000
_cell.length_c   1.000
_cell.angle_alpha   90.00
_cell.angle_beta   90.00
_cell.angle_gamma   90.00
#
_symmetry.space_group_name_H-M   'P 1'
#
loop_
_entity.id
_entity.type
_entity.pdbx_description
1 polymer ?
#
loop_
_entity_poly.entity_id
_entity_poly.type
_entity_poly.pdbx_seq_one_letter_code
_entity_poly.pdbx_strand_id
1 'polypeptide(L)'
;VQDRAPSARFTGDSFVLPAGARRGIPVVTVNMNAAKMKLYRIGDRSLAQLLSGYQFLHQLDGYDISTISDQMGEPVWEGTLDIANDLNKEVTTSFPVDEAIPQRKPGVYVLTAQPVDDKSDDYGSRATQWFVVSDIGLSTYTGQDGLNVFARSLGSAKPIAGAELTLLAKNNEILGTATSDAEGHAVFNPGLTRGEGGMVPAVLMAKQGDNDFVFLDMGRAGFDLSDRGVAGRAAPGALDVYAWT
;
A
#
# COMPACT_ATOMS: atom_id res chain seq x y z
N VAL A 1 27.03 12.35 -29.67
CA VAL A 1 25.99 11.76 -28.81
C VAL A 1 26.46 11.94 -27.38
N GLN A 2 25.66 12.54 -26.50
CA GLN A 2 26.03 12.77 -25.09
C GLN A 2 25.64 11.54 -24.26
N ASP A 3 26.48 11.18 -23.29
CA ASP A 3 26.19 10.10 -22.36
C ASP A 3 24.98 10.43 -21.48
N ARG A 4 24.23 9.40 -21.08
CA ARG A 4 23.07 9.56 -20.19
C ARG A 4 23.54 10.00 -18.80
N ALA A 5 22.76 10.86 -18.14
CA ALA A 5 23.01 11.16 -16.73
C ALA A 5 22.76 9.90 -15.87
N PRO A 6 23.54 9.69 -14.79
CA PRO A 6 23.28 8.66 -13.80
C PRO A 6 21.84 8.75 -13.28
N SER A 7 21.11 7.64 -13.26
CA SER A 7 19.75 7.62 -12.72
C SER A 7 19.33 6.24 -12.24
N ALA A 8 18.41 6.23 -11.28
CA ALA A 8 17.75 5.04 -10.77
C ALA A 8 16.24 5.22 -10.85
N ARG A 9 15.51 4.13 -11.07
CA ARG A 9 14.05 4.06 -10.99
C ARG A 9 13.62 2.67 -10.57
N PHE A 10 12.49 2.58 -9.90
CA PHE A 10 11.82 1.29 -9.72
C PHE A 10 10.86 1.03 -10.88
N THR A 11 10.59 -0.24 -11.16
CA THR A 11 9.73 -0.66 -12.29
C THR A 11 8.34 -1.12 -11.86
N GLY A 12 8.11 -1.30 -10.56
CA GLY A 12 6.89 -1.90 -10.06
C GLY A 12 5.87 -0.88 -9.58
N ASP A 13 4.67 -0.91 -10.17
CA ASP A 13 3.47 -0.38 -9.53
C ASP A 13 2.97 -1.30 -8.39
N SER A 14 3.64 -2.45 -8.20
CA SER A 14 3.28 -3.49 -7.24
C SER A 14 3.38 -2.98 -5.81
N PHE A 15 2.25 -2.52 -5.30
CA PHE A 15 2.09 -2.06 -3.93
C PHE A 15 2.07 -3.20 -2.90
N VAL A 16 1.72 -4.43 -3.31
CA VAL A 16 1.64 -5.59 -2.42
C VAL A 16 2.57 -6.69 -2.92
N LEU A 17 3.48 -7.15 -2.06
CA LEU A 17 4.40 -8.25 -2.30
C LEU A 17 3.92 -9.51 -1.58
N PRO A 18 3.48 -10.56 -2.32
CA PRO A 18 3.06 -11.82 -1.73
C PRO A 18 4.15 -12.46 -0.86
N ALA A 19 3.78 -13.07 0.26
CA ALA A 19 4.76 -13.54 1.23
C ALA A 19 5.61 -14.75 0.79
N GLY A 20 5.20 -15.48 -0.26
CA GLY A 20 5.72 -16.80 -0.62
C GLY A 20 6.86 -16.90 -1.65
N ALA A 21 7.23 -15.83 -2.36
CA ALA A 21 8.34 -15.83 -3.33
C ALA A 21 9.57 -15.08 -2.77
N ARG A 22 10.78 -15.36 -3.29
CA ARG A 22 11.97 -14.53 -2.98
C ARG A 22 11.65 -13.08 -3.37
N ARG A 23 11.51 -12.20 -2.36
CA ARG A 23 11.04 -10.82 -2.56
C ARG A 23 12.20 -9.96 -3.01
N GLY A 24 12.28 -9.76 -4.32
CA GLY A 24 13.16 -8.79 -4.96
C GLY A 24 12.37 -7.56 -5.38
N ILE A 25 12.83 -6.36 -5.03
CA ILE A 25 12.33 -5.14 -5.67
C ILE A 25 13.28 -4.78 -6.82
N PRO A 26 12.83 -4.82 -8.08
CA PRO A 26 13.67 -4.50 -9.22
C PRO A 26 13.97 -3.00 -9.32
N VAL A 27 15.26 -2.67 -9.30
CA VAL A 27 15.80 -1.32 -9.49
C VAL A 27 16.46 -1.25 -10.85
N VAL A 28 15.96 -0.38 -11.72
CA VAL A 28 16.58 -0.09 -13.00
C VAL A 28 17.49 1.11 -12.86
N THR A 29 18.73 0.97 -13.32
CA THR A 29 19.77 1.99 -13.20
C THR A 29 20.51 2.17 -14.52
N VAL A 30 21.12 3.34 -14.71
CA VAL A 30 21.99 3.62 -15.86
C VAL A 30 23.17 4.47 -15.40
N ASN A 31 24.36 4.18 -15.93
CA ASN A 31 25.59 4.94 -15.67
C ASN A 31 25.91 5.08 -14.17
N MET A 32 25.68 4.03 -13.40
CA MET A 32 25.90 3.97 -11.95
C MET A 32 26.56 2.65 -11.57
N ASN A 33 27.61 2.69 -10.75
CA ASN A 33 28.26 1.48 -10.21
C ASN A 33 27.59 1.00 -8.92
N ALA A 34 26.89 1.89 -8.23
CA ALA A 34 26.22 1.61 -6.97
C ALA A 34 25.11 2.62 -6.70
N ALA A 35 24.09 2.21 -5.95
CA ALA A 35 23.02 3.08 -5.46
C ALA A 35 22.99 3.07 -3.92
N LYS A 36 22.88 4.25 -3.31
CA LYS A 36 22.54 4.36 -1.89
C LYS A 36 21.06 4.06 -1.75
N MET A 37 20.72 3.14 -0.87
CA MET A 37 19.38 2.63 -0.67
C MET A 37 18.98 2.89 0.79
N LYS A 38 17.78 3.42 1.01
CA LYS A 38 17.21 3.58 2.36
C LYS A 38 15.80 3.04 2.40
N LEU A 39 15.50 2.30 3.45
CA LEU A 39 14.21 1.67 3.68
C LEU A 39 13.61 2.22 4.97
N TYR A 40 12.38 2.71 4.85
CA TYR A 40 11.58 3.23 5.95
C TYR A 40 10.36 2.35 6.16
N ARG A 41 9.86 2.33 7.39
CA ARG A 41 8.57 1.72 7.74
C ARG A 41 7.67 2.78 8.36
N ILE A 42 6.47 2.90 7.82
CA ILE A 42 5.37 3.69 8.38
C ILE A 42 4.44 2.72 9.11
N GLY A 43 4.28 2.93 10.41
CA GLY A 43 3.47 2.08 11.27
C GLY A 43 1.98 2.17 10.94
N ASP A 44 1.23 1.15 11.39
CA ASP A 44 -0.22 1.06 11.22
C ASP A 44 -0.98 2.29 11.76
N ARG A 45 -0.50 2.89 12.86
CA ARG A 45 -1.08 4.10 13.48
C ARG A 45 -0.95 5.37 12.66
N SER A 46 -0.09 5.40 11.65
CA SER A 46 0.13 6.58 10.80
C SER A 46 -0.54 6.44 9.44
N LEU A 47 -1.25 5.34 9.16
CA LEU A 47 -1.79 5.06 7.83
C LEU A 47 -2.90 6.03 7.41
N ALA A 48 -3.81 6.38 8.33
CA ALA A 48 -4.85 7.36 8.02
C ALA A 48 -4.25 8.72 7.61
N GLN A 49 -3.20 9.15 8.32
CA GLN A 49 -2.46 10.37 7.98
C GLN A 49 -1.74 10.23 6.64
N LEU A 50 -1.01 9.12 6.42
CA LEU A 50 -0.28 8.83 5.19
C LEU A 50 -1.19 8.91 3.96
N LEU A 51 -2.33 8.23 4.01
CA LEU A 51 -3.29 8.13 2.89
C LEU A 51 -4.00 9.46 2.61
N SER A 52 -4.13 10.31 3.61
CA SER A 52 -4.68 11.66 3.42
C SER A 52 -3.68 12.65 2.82
N GLY A 53 -2.38 12.34 2.87
CA GLY A 53 -1.31 13.20 2.40
C GLY A 53 -0.94 12.96 0.93
N TYR A 54 -0.39 13.98 0.30
CA TYR A 54 -0.04 13.95 -1.13
C TYR A 54 1.14 13.02 -1.45
N GLN A 55 1.99 12.68 -0.47
CA GLN A 55 3.21 11.91 -0.73
C GLN A 55 2.95 10.42 -1.05
N PHE A 56 1.78 9.88 -0.70
CA PHE A 56 1.51 8.46 -0.82
C PHE A 56 1.45 8.02 -2.29
N LEU A 57 2.24 7.00 -2.66
CA LEU A 57 2.45 6.51 -4.03
C LEU A 57 3.12 7.51 -5.00
N HIS A 58 3.69 8.60 -4.48
CA HIS A 58 4.49 9.52 -5.27
C HIS A 58 5.99 9.28 -5.04
N GLN A 59 6.82 9.81 -5.95
CA GLN A 59 8.24 9.96 -5.68
C GLN A 59 8.43 10.96 -4.55
N LEU A 60 9.45 10.73 -3.73
CA LEU A 60 9.68 11.52 -2.52
C LEU A 60 10.90 12.41 -2.71
N ASP A 61 10.82 13.63 -2.25
CA ASP A 61 12.00 14.47 -2.06
C ASP A 61 12.58 14.32 -0.63
N GLY A 62 13.65 15.07 -0.32
CA GLY A 62 14.25 15.05 1.01
C GLY A 62 13.31 15.54 2.12
N TYR A 63 12.38 16.44 1.83
CA TYR A 63 11.41 16.93 2.81
C TYR A 63 10.38 15.84 3.14
N ASP A 64 9.84 15.17 2.13
CA ASP A 64 8.92 14.05 2.32
C ASP A 64 9.59 12.92 3.12
N ILE A 65 10.85 12.60 2.79
CA ILE A 65 11.64 11.60 3.51
C ILE A 65 11.86 12.00 4.97
N SER A 66 12.21 13.27 5.24
CA SER A 66 12.35 13.77 6.62
C SER A 66 11.03 13.69 7.39
N THR A 67 9.91 14.05 6.75
CA THR A 67 8.58 13.98 7.36
C THR A 67 8.21 12.54 7.71
N ILE A 68 8.48 11.60 6.81
CA ILE A 68 8.27 10.17 7.07
C ILE A 68 9.15 9.70 8.22
N SER A 69 10.44 10.01 8.20
CA SER A 69 11.41 9.59 9.21
C SER A 69 11.11 10.16 10.60
N ASP A 70 10.70 11.43 10.67
CA ASP A 70 10.62 12.16 11.94
C ASP A 70 9.21 12.15 12.55
N GLN A 71 8.17 11.93 11.74
CA GLN A 71 6.78 12.09 12.19
C GLN A 71 5.89 10.85 11.94
N MET A 72 6.09 10.12 10.84
CA MET A 72 5.14 9.06 10.44
C MET A 72 5.66 7.64 10.68
N GLY A 73 6.98 7.45 10.69
CA GLY A 73 7.61 6.14 10.64
C GLY A 73 9.01 6.12 11.24
N GLU A 74 9.81 5.15 10.80
CA GLU A 74 11.19 4.94 11.23
C GLU A 74 12.05 4.41 10.08
N PRO A 75 13.34 4.79 9.98
CA PRO A 75 14.29 4.08 9.13
C PRO A 75 14.52 2.67 9.69
N VAL A 76 14.43 1.64 8.84
CA VAL A 76 14.61 0.24 9.23
C VAL A 76 15.84 -0.41 8.59
N TRP A 77 16.34 0.15 7.49
CA TRP A 77 17.56 -0.33 6.84
C TRP A 77 18.19 0.78 5.98
N GLU A 78 19.52 0.83 5.94
CA GLU A 78 20.30 1.72 5.07
C GLU A 78 21.54 0.96 4.57
N GLY A 79 21.87 1.14 3.29
CA GLY A 79 23.01 0.47 2.69
C GLY A 79 23.23 0.85 1.24
N THR A 80 24.12 0.11 0.59
CA THR A 80 24.48 0.32 -0.82
C THR A 80 24.13 -0.93 -1.62
N LEU A 81 23.53 -0.74 -2.79
CA LEU A 81 23.29 -1.80 -3.76
C LEU A 81 24.33 -1.70 -4.88
N ASP A 82 25.16 -2.72 -5.03
CA ASP A 82 26.14 -2.81 -6.12
C ASP A 82 25.43 -3.08 -7.45
N ILE A 83 25.89 -2.41 -8.51
CA ILE A 83 25.30 -2.46 -9.84
C ILE A 83 26.37 -2.83 -10.85
N ALA A 84 26.11 -3.85 -11.65
CA ALA A 84 26.91 -4.14 -12.84
C ALA A 84 26.68 -3.02 -13.86
N ASN A 85 27.63 -2.08 -13.98
CA ASN A 85 27.45 -0.91 -14.83
C ASN A 85 27.94 -1.17 -16.26
N ASP A 86 27.01 -1.13 -17.21
CA ASP A 86 27.29 -1.06 -18.65
C ASP A 86 27.03 0.37 -19.15
N LEU A 87 28.04 1.02 -19.72
CA LEU A 87 27.94 2.41 -20.18
C LEU A 87 26.74 2.61 -21.13
N ASN A 88 25.90 3.58 -20.78
CA ASN A 88 24.67 4.00 -21.45
C ASN A 88 23.60 2.91 -21.60
N LYS A 89 23.69 1.80 -20.87
CA LYS A 89 22.67 0.75 -20.85
C LYS A 89 21.92 0.71 -19.52
N GLU A 90 20.66 0.33 -19.59
CA GLU A 90 19.87 0.07 -18.40
C GLU A 90 20.21 -1.31 -17.84
N VAL A 91 20.45 -1.36 -16.54
CA VAL A 91 20.70 -2.61 -15.80
C VAL A 91 19.67 -2.71 -14.69
N THR A 92 19.03 -3.88 -14.59
CA THR A 92 18.07 -4.17 -13.54
C THR A 92 18.74 -5.00 -12.46
N THR A 93 18.82 -4.46 -11.25
CA THR A 93 19.34 -5.14 -10.07
C THR A 93 18.20 -5.39 -9.09
N SER A 94 18.14 -6.57 -8.50
CA SER A 94 17.11 -6.93 -7.53
C SER A 94 17.54 -6.56 -6.11
N PHE A 95 16.78 -5.70 -5.43
CA PHE A 95 16.98 -5.42 -4.01
C PHE A 95 16.41 -6.56 -3.13
N PRO A 96 17.22 -7.22 -2.28
CA PRO A 96 16.79 -8.37 -1.50
C PRO A 96 16.03 -7.95 -0.23
N VAL A 97 14.70 -7.85 -0.33
CA VAL A 97 13.84 -7.38 0.78
C VAL A 97 13.97 -8.29 2.01
N ASP A 98 14.02 -9.60 1.80
CA ASP A 98 14.08 -10.58 2.90
C ASP A 98 15.38 -10.51 3.72
N GLU A 99 16.47 -10.09 3.10
CA GLU A 99 17.76 -9.89 3.79
C GLU A 99 17.81 -8.55 4.51
N ALA A 100 17.22 -7.51 3.90
CA ALA A 100 17.18 -6.16 4.47
C ALA A 100 16.27 -6.06 5.69
N ILE A 101 15.13 -6.76 5.70
CA ILE A 101 14.14 -6.77 6.80
C ILE A 101 13.74 -8.20 7.19
N PRO A 102 14.61 -8.96 7.90
CA PRO A 102 14.34 -10.35 8.28
C PRO A 102 13.13 -10.49 9.22
N GLN A 103 12.96 -9.53 10.14
CA GLN A 103 11.81 -9.42 11.02
C GLN A 103 10.93 -8.27 10.57
N ARG A 104 9.81 -8.61 9.93
CA ARG A 104 8.85 -7.63 9.45
C ARG A 104 7.89 -7.27 10.56
N LYS A 105 7.63 -5.98 10.68
CA LYS A 105 6.57 -5.46 11.53
C LYS A 105 5.42 -4.91 10.66
N PRO A 106 4.16 -4.90 11.15
CA PRO A 106 3.02 -4.37 10.40
C PRO A 106 3.21 -2.92 9.91
N GLY A 107 2.90 -2.62 8.66
CA GLY A 107 2.99 -1.26 8.13
C GLY A 107 3.27 -1.19 6.64
N VAL A 108 3.44 0.04 6.16
CA VAL A 108 3.86 0.35 4.78
C VAL A 108 5.36 0.61 4.77
N TYR A 109 6.05 0.04 3.80
CA TYR A 109 7.47 0.23 3.59
C TYR A 109 7.74 1.14 2.40
N VAL A 110 8.80 1.92 2.52
CA VAL A 110 9.23 2.87 1.50
C VAL A 110 10.71 2.67 1.24
N LEU A 111 11.03 2.17 0.05
CA LEU A 111 12.41 2.02 -0.40
C LEU A 111 12.77 3.20 -1.30
N THR A 112 13.87 3.87 -0.99
CA THR A 112 14.42 4.94 -1.81
C THR A 112 15.76 4.54 -2.40
N ALA A 113 16.06 5.03 -3.60
CA ALA A 113 17.34 4.83 -4.27
C ALA A 113 17.88 6.17 -4.79
N GLN A 114 19.19 6.38 -4.65
CA GLN A 114 19.91 7.50 -5.24
C GLN A 114 21.32 7.10 -5.68
N PRO A 115 21.93 7.80 -6.65
CA PRO A 115 23.32 7.58 -6.99
C PRO A 115 24.28 7.86 -5.82
N VAL A 116 25.34 7.06 -5.69
CA VAL A 116 26.35 7.25 -4.63
C VAL A 116 27.09 8.59 -4.77
N ASP A 117 27.35 8.99 -6.02
CA ASP A 117 28.07 10.21 -6.40
C ASP A 117 27.15 11.41 -6.66
N ASP A 118 25.86 11.26 -6.37
CA ASP A 118 24.93 12.37 -6.50
C ASP A 118 25.30 13.45 -5.47
N LYS A 119 25.61 14.65 -6.00
CA LYS A 119 25.91 15.86 -5.22
C LYS A 119 24.78 16.89 -5.34
N SER A 120 23.65 16.52 -5.96
CA SER A 120 22.48 17.38 -5.99
C SER A 120 21.98 17.63 -4.57
N ASP A 121 21.42 18.82 -4.35
CA ASP A 121 20.87 19.20 -3.05
C ASP A 121 19.77 18.22 -2.62
N ASP A 122 19.61 18.03 -1.31
CA ASP A 122 18.65 17.08 -0.72
C ASP A 122 17.18 17.30 -1.15
N TYR A 123 16.88 18.40 -1.83
CA TYR A 123 15.57 18.74 -2.39
C TYR A 123 15.19 17.98 -3.68
N GLY A 124 16.10 17.18 -4.25
CA GLY A 124 15.82 16.40 -5.46
C GLY A 124 14.88 15.21 -5.22
N SER A 125 13.99 14.93 -6.19
CA SER A 125 13.16 13.71 -6.20
C SER A 125 14.03 12.46 -6.18
N ARG A 126 13.72 11.55 -5.27
CA ARG A 126 14.36 10.23 -5.12
C ARG A 126 13.54 9.20 -5.87
N ALA A 127 14.23 8.21 -6.44
CA ALA A 127 13.53 7.01 -6.87
C ALA A 127 12.89 6.38 -5.64
N THR A 128 11.58 6.16 -5.67
CA THR A 128 10.81 5.64 -4.53
C THR A 128 9.98 4.44 -4.95
N GLN A 129 9.99 3.39 -4.13
CA GLN A 129 9.07 2.26 -4.19
C GLN A 129 8.32 2.16 -2.87
N TRP A 130 7.00 2.30 -2.94
CA TRP A 130 6.08 1.98 -1.86
C TRP A 130 5.70 0.51 -1.93
N PHE A 131 5.66 -0.19 -0.79
CA PHE A 131 5.21 -1.57 -0.76
C PHE A 131 4.72 -2.02 0.63
N VAL A 132 3.85 -3.02 0.63
CA VAL A 132 3.44 -3.84 1.77
C VAL A 132 3.83 -5.28 1.47
N VAL A 133 4.20 -6.03 2.50
CA VAL A 133 4.50 -7.45 2.38
C VAL A 133 3.43 -8.24 3.12
N SER A 134 2.58 -8.94 2.38
CA SER A 134 1.43 -9.66 2.95
C SER A 134 1.01 -10.83 2.08
N ASP A 135 0.46 -11.89 2.69
CA ASP A 135 -0.32 -12.89 1.95
C ASP A 135 -1.83 -12.63 2.03
N ILE A 136 -2.27 -11.56 2.69
CA ILE A 136 -3.69 -11.23 2.84
C ILE A 136 -4.12 -10.35 1.66
N GLY A 137 -5.09 -10.83 0.89
CA GLY A 137 -5.88 -10.07 -0.06
C GLY A 137 -7.22 -9.68 0.56
N LEU A 138 -7.56 -8.39 0.50
CA LEU A 138 -8.86 -7.88 0.93
C LEU A 138 -9.73 -7.52 -0.27
N SER A 139 -11.01 -7.84 -0.16
CA SER A 139 -12.05 -7.33 -1.05
C SER A 139 -13.23 -6.88 -0.21
N THR A 140 -13.83 -5.76 -0.59
CA THR A 140 -14.96 -5.19 0.16
C THR A 140 -16.13 -4.90 -0.75
N TYR A 141 -17.33 -5.03 -0.20
CA TYR A 141 -18.58 -4.67 -0.84
C TYR A 141 -19.39 -3.84 0.15
N THR A 142 -19.81 -2.64 -0.28
CA THR A 142 -20.68 -1.78 0.53
C THR A 142 -22.12 -1.93 0.04
N GLY A 143 -23.03 -2.24 0.95
CA GLY A 143 -24.46 -2.42 0.69
C GLY A 143 -25.32 -1.87 1.81
N GLN A 144 -26.63 -2.13 1.75
CA GLN A 144 -27.58 -1.73 2.80
C GLN A 144 -27.35 -2.47 4.13
N ASP A 145 -26.77 -3.66 4.05
CA ASP A 145 -26.38 -4.55 5.15
C ASP A 145 -25.01 -4.21 5.76
N GLY A 146 -24.27 -3.29 5.13
CA GLY A 146 -23.06 -2.68 5.69
C GLY A 146 -21.85 -2.85 4.78
N LEU A 147 -20.67 -2.88 5.40
CA LEU A 147 -19.43 -3.17 4.70
C LEU A 147 -19.09 -4.64 4.91
N ASN A 148 -19.26 -5.43 3.85
CA ASN A 148 -18.83 -6.81 3.79
C ASN A 148 -17.34 -6.86 3.41
N VAL A 149 -16.54 -7.60 4.17
CA VAL A 149 -15.10 -7.76 3.96
C VAL A 149 -14.79 -9.23 3.76
N PHE A 150 -13.99 -9.54 2.74
CA PHE A 150 -13.50 -10.88 2.47
C PHE A 150 -11.97 -10.87 2.51
N ALA A 151 -11.38 -11.71 3.36
CA ALA A 151 -9.95 -11.95 3.48
C ALA A 151 -9.58 -13.29 2.84
N ARG A 152 -8.63 -13.27 1.89
CA ARG A 152 -8.16 -14.47 1.20
C ARG A 152 -6.64 -14.47 1.07
N SER A 153 -6.04 -15.65 1.03
CA SER A 153 -4.61 -15.81 0.76
C SER A 153 -4.30 -15.42 -0.68
N LEU A 154 -3.31 -14.56 -0.92
CA LEU A 154 -2.86 -14.17 -2.25
C LEU A 154 -2.15 -15.34 -2.96
N GLY A 155 -1.42 -16.16 -2.21
CA GLY A 155 -0.73 -17.34 -2.75
C GLY A 155 -1.66 -18.52 -3.07
N SER A 156 -2.64 -18.80 -2.21
CA SER A 156 -3.50 -19.99 -2.34
C SER A 156 -4.94 -19.71 -2.79
N ALA A 157 -5.33 -18.43 -2.83
CA ALA A 157 -6.71 -17.98 -3.05
C ALA A 157 -7.73 -18.52 -2.04
N LYS A 158 -7.33 -19.20 -0.96
CA LYS A 158 -8.24 -19.75 0.06
C LYS A 158 -8.72 -18.66 1.04
N PRO A 159 -9.92 -18.81 1.62
CA PRO A 159 -10.36 -17.97 2.73
C PRO A 159 -9.36 -17.95 3.89
N ILE A 160 -9.21 -16.78 4.51
CA ILE A 160 -8.43 -16.62 5.74
C ILE A 160 -9.40 -16.45 6.91
N ALA A 161 -9.53 -17.49 7.74
CA ALA A 161 -10.29 -17.43 8.98
C ALA A 161 -9.46 -16.80 10.11
N GLY A 162 -10.12 -16.05 10.99
CA GLY A 162 -9.46 -15.45 12.15
C GLY A 162 -8.61 -14.22 11.83
N ALA A 163 -8.73 -13.61 10.65
CA ALA A 163 -8.06 -12.36 10.35
C ALA A 163 -8.68 -11.24 11.20
N GLU A 164 -7.84 -10.49 11.90
CA GLU A 164 -8.25 -9.34 12.70
C GLU A 164 -8.42 -8.13 11.79
N LEU A 165 -9.63 -7.57 11.75
CA LEU A 165 -9.99 -6.45 10.91
C LEU A 165 -10.24 -5.22 11.76
N THR A 166 -9.71 -4.07 11.34
CA THR A 166 -9.94 -2.78 12.00
C THR A 166 -10.31 -1.74 10.96
N LEU A 167 -11.48 -1.11 11.12
CA LEU A 167 -11.92 0.00 10.29
C LEU A 167 -11.57 1.32 10.99
N LEU A 168 -10.78 2.16 10.34
CA LEU A 168 -10.36 3.47 10.83
C LEU A 168 -11.02 4.59 10.06
N ALA A 169 -11.33 5.66 10.79
CA ALA A 169 -11.74 6.93 10.23
C ALA A 169 -10.54 7.78 9.76
N LYS A 170 -10.82 8.83 8.99
CA LYS A 170 -9.82 9.77 8.49
C LYS A 170 -9.01 10.46 9.59
N ASN A 171 -9.62 10.72 10.74
CA ASN A 171 -8.96 11.28 11.93
C ASN A 171 -8.24 10.22 12.79
N ASN A 172 -8.10 8.99 12.30
CA ASN A 172 -7.47 7.85 12.98
C ASN A 172 -8.29 7.21 14.13
N GLU A 173 -9.57 7.57 14.29
CA GLU A 173 -10.47 6.89 15.23
C GLU A 173 -10.82 5.48 14.75
N ILE A 174 -10.95 4.55 15.70
CA ILE A 174 -11.43 3.19 15.39
C ILE A 174 -12.95 3.24 15.27
N LEU A 175 -13.45 3.05 14.05
CA LEU A 175 -14.87 2.93 13.77
C LEU A 175 -15.41 1.57 14.21
N GLY A 176 -14.60 0.52 14.08
CA GLY A 176 -14.94 -0.79 14.59
C GLY A 176 -13.84 -1.82 14.36
N THR A 177 -14.02 -2.99 14.96
CA THR A 177 -13.21 -4.18 14.74
C THR A 177 -14.10 -5.38 14.41
N ALA A 178 -13.53 -6.33 13.68
CA ALA A 178 -14.19 -7.59 13.37
C ALA A 178 -13.14 -8.70 13.21
N THR A 179 -13.58 -9.96 13.24
CA THR A 179 -12.74 -11.12 12.94
C THR A 179 -13.39 -11.90 11.81
N SER A 180 -12.61 -12.30 10.81
CA SER A 180 -13.15 -13.11 9.71
C SER A 180 -13.55 -14.52 10.16
N ASP A 181 -14.66 -15.02 9.62
CA ASP A 181 -15.17 -16.37 9.85
C ASP A 181 -14.45 -17.44 9.00
N ALA A 182 -14.97 -18.67 8.99
CA ALA A 182 -14.38 -19.80 8.25
C ALA A 182 -14.35 -19.56 6.73
N GLU A 183 -15.28 -18.75 6.23
CA GLU A 183 -15.40 -18.32 4.85
C GLU A 183 -14.54 -17.08 4.54
N GLY A 184 -13.78 -16.60 5.53
CA GLY A 184 -12.95 -15.41 5.43
C GLY A 184 -13.75 -14.12 5.38
N HIS A 185 -15.02 -14.16 5.78
CA HIS A 185 -15.97 -13.06 5.71
C HIS A 185 -16.11 -12.36 7.07
N ALA A 186 -16.30 -11.05 7.03
CA ALA A 186 -16.66 -10.24 8.18
C ALA A 186 -17.57 -9.09 7.75
N VAL A 187 -18.36 -8.56 8.68
CA VAL A 187 -19.28 -7.45 8.41
C VAL A 187 -19.04 -6.32 9.41
N PHE A 188 -18.91 -5.10 8.90
CA PHE A 188 -19.05 -3.88 9.69
C PHE A 188 -20.44 -3.31 9.46
N ASN A 189 -21.18 -3.09 10.55
CA ASN A 189 -22.56 -2.62 10.49
C ASN A 189 -22.70 -1.31 9.69
N PRO A 190 -23.83 -1.09 8.99
CA PRO A 190 -24.02 0.09 8.13
C PRO A 190 -23.82 1.43 8.82
N GLY A 191 -24.00 1.51 10.15
CA GLY A 191 -23.78 2.74 10.91
C GLY A 191 -22.32 3.21 10.92
N LEU A 192 -21.39 2.27 10.83
CA LEU A 192 -19.96 2.55 10.94
C LEU A 192 -19.40 3.22 9.68
N THR A 193 -20.10 3.11 8.55
CA THR A 193 -19.65 3.69 7.27
C THR A 193 -20.28 5.04 6.94
N ARG A 194 -21.20 5.53 7.77
CA ARG A 194 -21.93 6.80 7.54
C ARG A 194 -21.28 8.03 8.19
N GLY A 195 -20.06 7.90 8.72
CA GLY A 195 -19.35 9.03 9.32
C GLY A 195 -19.05 10.14 8.31
N GLU A 196 -19.06 11.39 8.77
CA GLU A 196 -18.76 12.59 7.97
C GLU A 196 -17.48 13.29 8.46
N GLY A 197 -16.89 14.15 7.63
CA GLY A 197 -15.68 14.91 7.97
C GLY A 197 -14.52 14.01 8.41
N GLY A 198 -14.04 14.20 9.64
CA GLY A 198 -12.97 13.39 10.22
C GLY A 198 -13.38 11.93 10.50
N MET A 199 -14.67 11.64 10.62
CA MET A 199 -15.20 10.31 10.94
C MET A 199 -15.49 9.45 9.71
N VAL A 200 -15.23 9.96 8.49
CA VAL A 200 -15.36 9.17 7.25
C VAL A 200 -14.42 7.97 7.31
N PRO A 201 -14.87 6.74 6.96
CA PRO A 201 -13.99 5.58 6.84
C PRO A 201 -12.87 5.84 5.85
N ALA A 202 -11.62 5.62 6.27
CA ALA A 202 -10.44 5.92 5.47
C ALA A 202 -9.56 4.69 5.26
N VAL A 203 -9.45 3.80 6.25
CA VAL A 203 -8.54 2.66 6.20
C VAL A 203 -9.22 1.42 6.74
N LEU A 204 -9.20 0.32 5.99
CA LEU A 204 -9.50 -1.00 6.52
C LEU A 204 -8.18 -1.77 6.65
N MET A 205 -7.79 -2.13 7.87
CA MET A 205 -6.60 -2.93 8.14
C MET A 205 -6.97 -4.39 8.38
N ALA A 206 -6.09 -5.30 7.97
CA ALA A 206 -6.17 -6.71 8.31
C ALA A 206 -4.83 -7.22 8.85
N LYS A 207 -4.89 -8.04 9.90
CA LYS A 207 -3.75 -8.73 10.49
C LYS A 207 -4.01 -10.22 10.61
N GLN A 208 -2.98 -11.01 10.42
CA GLN A 208 -2.98 -12.44 10.75
C GLN A 208 -1.69 -12.78 11.51
N GLY A 209 -1.85 -13.09 12.80
CA GLY A 209 -0.71 -13.24 13.71
C GLY A 209 0.13 -11.95 13.79
N ASP A 210 1.41 -12.10 14.12
CA ASP A 210 2.28 -10.95 14.42
C ASP A 210 2.89 -10.28 13.17
N ASN A 211 2.94 -10.99 12.04
CA ASN A 211 3.83 -10.64 10.93
C ASN A 211 3.11 -10.40 9.59
N ASP A 212 1.84 -10.78 9.44
CA ASP A 212 1.08 -10.55 8.22
C ASP A 212 0.11 -9.38 8.40
N PHE A 213 0.26 -8.38 7.52
CA PHE A 213 -0.46 -7.12 7.60
C PHE A 213 -0.73 -6.58 6.20
N VAL A 214 -1.98 -6.20 5.95
CA VAL A 214 -2.37 -5.42 4.78
C VAL A 214 -3.36 -4.34 5.19
N PHE A 215 -3.53 -3.35 4.32
CA PHE A 215 -4.62 -2.40 4.46
C PHE A 215 -5.26 -2.14 3.09
N LEU A 216 -6.47 -1.62 3.13
CA LEU A 216 -7.23 -1.13 1.99
C LEU A 216 -7.56 0.35 2.22
N ASP A 217 -7.24 1.16 1.22
CA ASP A 217 -7.62 2.57 1.15
C ASP A 217 -9.11 2.69 0.81
N MET A 218 -9.92 3.07 1.81
CA MET A 218 -11.37 3.18 1.68
C MET A 218 -11.80 4.50 1.01
N GLY A 219 -10.88 5.44 0.82
CA GLY A 219 -11.13 6.72 0.14
C GLY A 219 -11.07 6.63 -1.38
N ARG A 220 -10.56 5.53 -1.93
CA ARG A 220 -10.53 5.29 -3.37
C ARG A 220 -11.90 4.94 -3.92
N ALA A 221 -12.11 5.32 -5.18
CA ALA A 221 -13.29 4.89 -5.92
C ALA A 221 -13.34 3.36 -5.99
N GLY A 222 -14.55 2.82 -5.86
CA GLY A 222 -14.81 1.40 -6.08
C GLY A 222 -14.52 0.97 -7.52
N PHE A 223 -14.47 -0.33 -7.74
CA PHE A 223 -14.29 -0.91 -9.07
C PHE A 223 -15.47 -0.52 -9.98
N ASP A 224 -15.17 -0.03 -11.19
CA ASP A 224 -16.21 0.30 -12.16
C ASP A 224 -16.80 -0.99 -12.74
N LEU A 225 -18.11 -1.16 -12.58
CA LEU A 225 -18.87 -2.30 -13.09
C LEU A 225 -19.72 -1.94 -14.31
N SER A 226 -19.55 -0.74 -14.89
CA SER A 226 -20.34 -0.26 -16.03
C SER A 226 -20.29 -1.21 -17.24
N ASP A 227 -19.17 -1.92 -17.44
CA ASP A 227 -18.96 -2.94 -18.46
C ASP A 227 -19.61 -4.31 -18.13
N ARG A 228 -20.08 -4.50 -16.89
CA ARG A 228 -20.68 -5.77 -16.40
C ARG A 228 -22.20 -5.78 -16.44
N GLY A 229 -22.82 -4.84 -17.15
CA GLY A 229 -24.28 -4.80 -17.31
C GLY A 229 -25.03 -4.45 -16.03
N VAL A 230 -24.41 -3.69 -15.11
CA VAL A 230 -25.05 -3.20 -13.87
C VAL A 230 -26.03 -2.04 -14.10
N ALA A 231 -26.29 -1.70 -15.38
CA ALA A 231 -27.29 -0.71 -15.74
C ALA A 231 -28.69 -1.22 -15.38
N GLY A 232 -29.54 -0.30 -14.94
CA GLY A 232 -30.90 -0.64 -14.54
C GLY A 232 -31.48 0.41 -13.61
N ARG A 233 -32.70 0.16 -13.16
CA ARG A 233 -33.31 0.97 -12.10
C ARG A 233 -32.49 0.79 -10.82
N ALA A 234 -32.28 1.88 -10.09
CA ALA A 234 -31.69 1.80 -8.75
C ALA A 234 -32.45 0.78 -7.90
N ALA A 235 -31.73 -0.02 -7.11
CA ALA A 235 -32.35 -0.97 -6.20
C ALA A 235 -33.35 -0.24 -5.29
N PRO A 236 -34.57 -0.76 -5.13
CA PRO A 236 -35.57 -0.23 -4.20
C PRO A 236 -34.96 0.14 -2.84
N GLY A 237 -35.16 1.39 -2.41
CA GLY A 237 -34.88 1.78 -1.02
C GLY A 237 -35.93 1.22 -0.06
N ALA A 238 -36.00 1.77 1.16
CA ALA A 238 -37.06 1.42 2.11
C ALA A 238 -38.49 1.67 1.57
N LEU A 239 -38.61 2.57 0.59
CA LEU A 239 -39.82 2.85 -0.17
C LEU A 239 -39.48 2.82 -1.66
N ASP A 240 -40.27 2.09 -2.45
CA ASP A 240 -40.18 2.10 -3.90
C ASP A 240 -41.57 2.23 -4.51
N VAL A 241 -41.81 3.35 -5.19
CA VAL A 241 -43.10 3.63 -5.82
C VAL A 241 -43.05 3.18 -7.26
N TYR A 242 -44.01 2.34 -7.65
CA TYR A 242 -44.24 1.97 -9.04
C TYR A 242 -45.47 2.71 -9.56
N ALA A 243 -45.25 3.88 -10.18
CA ALA A 243 -46.31 4.67 -10.80
C ALA A 243 -46.49 4.29 -12.27
N TRP A 244 -47.73 4.09 -12.70
CA TRP A 244 -48.11 3.84 -14.09
C TRP A 244 -49.38 4.63 -14.42
N THR A 245 -49.59 4.94 -15.70
CA THR A 245 -50.81 5.59 -16.25
C THR A 245 -51.37 4.77 -17.39
#